data_AF-A0A8E2I389-F1
#
_entry.id   AF-A0A8E2I389-F1
#
_cell.length_a   1.000
_cell.length_b   1.000
_cell.length_c   1.000
_cell.angle_alpha   90.00
_cell.angle_beta   90.00
_cell.angle_gamma   90.00
#
_symmetry.space_group_name_H-M   'P 1'
#
loop_
_entity.id
_entity.type
_entity.pdbx_description
1 polymer ?
#
loop_
_entity_poly.entity_id
_entity_poly.type
_entity_poly.pdbx_seq_one_letter_code
_entity_poly.pdbx_strand_id
1 'polypeptide(L)'
;MQRFIQFNDEKIDSMIVMELADLVTTLTKNLDYEVEFGVHSYLDRMSKKIYVRHFWNHRPKKIMINGLKSDVYLRAIGNYSFTNEEDIYYLLQKLSTTSLKSFAKQLFMITEDLRLEEKIKRKRPGTKSAFKDR
;
A
#
# COMPACT_ATOMS: atom_id res chain seq x y z
N MET A 1 30.55 -4.57 -1.35
CA MET A 1 29.75 -5.54 -0.56
C MET A 1 28.34 -5.01 -0.43
N GLN A 2 27.38 -5.54 -1.19
CA GLN A 2 25.96 -5.22 -0.98
C GLN A 2 25.45 -6.04 0.21
N ARG A 3 25.00 -5.37 1.28
CA ARG A 3 24.32 -6.02 2.42
C ARG A 3 22.87 -6.27 2.02
N PHE A 4 22.47 -7.54 2.01
CA PHE A 4 21.07 -7.94 1.79
C PHE A 4 20.46 -8.35 3.13
N ILE A 5 19.21 -7.99 3.34
CA ILE A 5 18.40 -8.52 4.45
C ILE A 5 17.58 -9.66 3.85
N GLN A 6 17.67 -10.86 4.43
CA GLN A 6 16.99 -12.06 3.93
C GLN A 6 15.61 -12.15 4.60
N PHE A 7 14.56 -11.87 3.83
CA PHE A 7 13.18 -12.12 4.25
C PHE A 7 12.60 -13.20 3.34
N ASN A 8 12.30 -14.37 3.90
CA ASN A 8 11.49 -15.41 3.26
C ASN A 8 12.02 -15.88 1.89
N ASP A 9 13.31 -16.28 1.84
CA ASP A 9 14.03 -16.82 0.68
C ASP A 9 14.20 -15.91 -0.56
N GLU A 10 13.67 -14.70 -0.56
CA GLU A 10 13.89 -13.69 -1.60
C GLU A 10 14.87 -12.59 -1.15
N LYS A 11 15.91 -12.33 -1.96
CA LYS A 11 16.84 -11.21 -1.73
C LYS A 11 16.22 -9.92 -2.26
N ILE A 12 15.69 -9.10 -1.37
CA ILE A 12 15.25 -7.75 -1.71
C ILE A 12 16.44 -6.79 -1.55
N ASP A 13 16.61 -5.90 -2.53
CA ASP A 13 17.63 -4.86 -2.50
C ASP A 13 17.39 -3.92 -1.31
N SER A 14 18.36 -3.84 -0.39
CA SER A 14 18.26 -3.03 0.83
C SER A 14 18.11 -1.54 0.53
N MET A 15 18.62 -1.05 -0.60
CA MET A 15 18.43 0.34 -1.02
C MET A 15 16.97 0.65 -1.31
N ILE A 16 16.24 -0.31 -1.90
CA ILE A 16 14.80 -0.14 -2.16
C ILE A 16 14.03 -0.13 -0.84
N VAL A 17 14.40 -1.01 0.11
CA VAL A 17 13.77 -1.04 1.44
C VAL A 17 13.96 0.30 2.15
N MET A 18 15.19 0.84 2.14
CA MET A 18 15.50 2.15 2.72
C MET A 18 14.72 3.28 2.04
N GLU A 19 14.67 3.30 0.70
CA GLU A 19 13.90 4.30 -0.04
C GLU A 19 12.40 4.25 0.31
N LEU A 20 11.82 3.05 0.45
CA LEU A 20 10.43 2.89 0.85
C LEU A 20 10.18 3.31 2.30
N ALA A 21 11.12 3.05 3.21
CA ALA A 21 11.02 3.46 4.62
C ALA A 21 11.04 4.99 4.76
N ASP A 22 11.96 5.66 4.06
CA ASP A 22 12.02 7.13 3.99
C ASP A 22 10.74 7.70 3.39
N LEU A 23 10.23 7.06 2.34
CA LEU A 23 8.98 7.49 1.69
C LEU A 23 7.78 7.33 2.63
N VAL A 24 7.67 6.23 3.35
CA VAL A 24 6.60 5.97 4.32
C VAL A 24 6.59 7.06 5.40
N THR A 25 7.70 7.25 6.11
CA THR A 25 7.80 8.22 7.21
C THR A 25 7.56 9.67 6.74
N THR A 26 8.05 10.02 5.54
CA THR A 26 7.83 11.33 4.94
C THR A 26 6.36 11.58 4.60
N LEU A 27 5.65 10.57 4.08
CA LEU A 27 4.28 10.72 3.63
C LEU A 27 3.27 10.66 4.78
N THR A 28 3.50 9.81 5.77
CA THR A 28 2.69 9.76 7.00
C THR A 28 2.99 10.93 7.94
N LYS A 29 4.16 11.58 7.78
CA LYS A 29 4.73 12.57 8.72
C LYS A 29 4.90 11.99 10.13
N ASN A 30 5.23 10.71 10.22
CA ASN A 30 5.41 10.00 11.47
C ASN A 30 6.56 9.00 11.32
N LEU A 31 7.61 9.19 12.14
CA LEU A 31 8.84 8.41 12.12
C LEU A 31 8.67 6.99 12.67
N ASP A 32 7.60 6.72 13.40
CA ASP A 32 7.33 5.41 13.98
C ASP A 32 6.72 4.43 12.95
N TYR A 33 6.41 4.90 11.74
CA TYR A 33 5.86 4.03 10.69
C TYR A 33 6.96 3.29 9.95
N GLU A 34 6.82 1.97 9.87
CA GLU A 34 7.75 1.09 9.17
C GLU A 34 7.14 0.51 7.89
N VAL A 35 8.02 0.07 6.97
CA VAL A 35 7.62 -0.65 5.77
C VAL A 35 7.99 -2.12 5.89
N GLU A 36 7.04 -3.00 5.59
CA GLU A 36 7.26 -4.44 5.54
C GLU A 36 6.76 -5.02 4.22
N PHE A 37 7.32 -6.15 3.82
CA PHE A 37 6.81 -6.89 2.68
C PHE A 37 5.78 -7.93 3.14
N GLY A 38 4.71 -8.07 2.38
CA GLY A 38 3.64 -9.03 2.66
C GLY A 38 2.99 -9.54 1.38
N VAL A 39 2.12 -10.53 1.55
CA VAL A 39 1.32 -11.08 0.44
C VAL A 39 0.36 -10.03 -0.12
N HIS A 40 -0.18 -9.19 0.77
CA HIS A 40 -1.10 -8.10 0.43
C HIS A 40 -0.53 -6.76 0.88
N SER A 41 -0.92 -5.68 0.19
CA SER A 41 -0.62 -4.33 0.63
C SER A 41 -1.75 -3.81 1.49
N TYR A 42 -1.43 -3.33 2.68
CA TYR A 42 -2.38 -2.74 3.62
C TYR A 42 -1.66 -1.83 4.63
N LEU A 43 -2.45 -1.01 5.32
CA LEU A 43 -2.01 -0.16 6.42
C LEU A 43 -2.46 -0.79 7.73
N ASP A 44 -1.53 -1.05 8.64
CA ASP A 44 -1.82 -1.38 10.04
C ASP A 44 -1.46 -0.16 10.89
N ARG A 45 -2.49 0.53 11.40
CA ARG A 45 -2.27 1.71 12.25
C ARG A 45 -1.84 1.37 13.67
N MET A 46 -2.21 0.19 14.17
CA MET A 46 -1.91 -0.22 15.54
C MET A 46 -0.45 -0.58 15.69
N SER A 47 0.09 -1.38 14.77
CA SER A 47 1.52 -1.70 14.74
C SER A 47 2.36 -0.62 14.06
N LYS A 48 1.73 0.40 13.48
CA LYS A 48 2.36 1.45 12.66
C LYS A 48 3.17 0.86 11.50
N LYS A 49 2.57 -0.08 10.76
CA LYS A 49 3.22 -0.75 9.64
C LYS A 49 2.47 -0.52 8.33
N ILE A 50 3.23 -0.34 7.27
CA ILE A 50 2.73 -0.34 5.90
C ILE A 50 3.29 -1.55 5.18
N TYR A 51 2.39 -2.41 4.72
CA TYR A 51 2.75 -3.58 3.95
C TYR A 51 2.74 -3.28 2.45
N VAL A 52 3.82 -3.65 1.76
CA VAL A 52 3.96 -3.62 0.30
C VAL A 52 3.99 -5.05 -0.25
N ARG A 53 3.51 -5.25 -1.48
CA ARG A 53 3.36 -6.61 -2.02
C ARG A 53 4.67 -7.19 -2.54
N HIS A 54 4.96 -8.44 -2.17
CA HIS A 54 5.99 -9.26 -2.84
C HIS A 54 5.71 -9.49 -4.34
N PHE A 55 4.45 -9.35 -4.76
CA PHE A 55 4.02 -9.50 -6.16
C PHE A 55 4.91 -8.73 -7.16
N TRP A 56 5.40 -7.56 -6.77
CA TRP A 56 6.21 -6.71 -7.64
C TRP A 56 7.63 -7.24 -7.88
N ASN A 57 8.17 -8.06 -6.98
CA ASN A 57 9.57 -8.52 -7.00
C ASN A 57 9.94 -9.29 -8.28
N HIS A 58 8.95 -9.90 -8.92
CA HIS A 58 9.11 -10.69 -10.14
C HIS A 58 8.91 -9.89 -11.44
N ARG A 59 8.81 -8.56 -11.35
CA ARG A 59 8.56 -7.67 -12.48
C ARG A 59 9.85 -6.96 -12.93
N PRO A 60 9.94 -6.48 -14.18
CA PRO A 60 11.05 -5.65 -14.63
C PRO A 60 11.30 -4.49 -13.65
N LYS A 61 12.57 -4.15 -13.39
CA LYS A 61 12.98 -3.24 -12.31
C LYS A 61 12.16 -1.94 -12.22
N LYS A 62 11.85 -1.32 -13.36
CA LYS A 62 11.04 -0.09 -13.42
C LYS A 62 9.60 -0.32 -12.93
N ILE A 63 8.95 -1.39 -13.40
CA ILE A 63 7.59 -1.77 -12.99
C ILE A 63 7.58 -2.16 -11.51
N MET A 64 8.58 -2.91 -11.06
CA MET A 64 8.73 -3.28 -9.65
C MET A 64 8.77 -2.04 -8.74
N ILE A 65 9.67 -1.09 -9.02
CA ILE A 65 9.81 0.13 -8.22
C ILE A 65 8.52 0.96 -8.23
N ASN A 66 7.90 1.13 -9.40
CA ASN A 66 6.65 1.88 -9.53
C ASN A 66 5.49 1.20 -8.80
N GLY A 67 5.40 -0.12 -8.87
CA GLY A 67 4.43 -0.93 -8.15
C GLY A 67 4.57 -0.79 -6.63
N LEU A 68 5.78 -0.95 -6.11
CA LEU A 68 6.08 -0.78 -4.67
C LEU A 68 5.76 0.63 -4.18
N LYS A 69 6.15 1.66 -4.94
CA LYS A 69 5.79 3.05 -4.63
C LYS A 69 4.28 3.27 -4.66
N SER A 70 3.58 2.65 -5.62
CA SER A 70 2.11 2.77 -5.70
C SER A 70 1.42 2.16 -4.46
N ASP A 71 1.95 1.06 -3.92
CA ASP A 71 1.47 0.48 -2.67
C ASP A 71 1.69 1.46 -1.50
N VAL A 72 2.90 2.03 -1.37
CA VAL A 72 3.17 3.05 -0.34
C VAL A 72 2.26 4.27 -0.51
N TYR A 73 2.04 4.77 -1.72
CA TYR A 73 1.16 5.91 -1.95
C TYR A 73 -0.28 5.63 -1.54
N LEU A 74 -0.82 4.46 -1.90
CA LEU A 74 -2.15 4.06 -1.49
C LEU A 74 -2.29 3.96 0.02
N ARG A 75 -1.29 3.40 0.73
CA ARG A 75 -1.38 3.21 2.18
C ARG A 75 -1.03 4.48 2.98
N ALA A 76 0.12 5.09 2.71
CA ALA A 76 0.67 6.24 3.45
C ALA A 76 -0.01 7.58 3.13
N ILE A 77 -0.58 7.75 1.92
CA ILE A 77 -1.34 8.96 1.58
C ILE A 77 -2.83 8.63 1.55
N GLY A 78 -3.19 7.59 0.80
CA GLY A 78 -4.57 7.19 0.55
C GLY A 78 -5.30 6.80 1.83
N ASN A 79 -5.09 5.57 2.31
CA ASN A 79 -5.79 5.06 3.49
C ASN A 79 -5.51 5.93 4.71
N TYR A 80 -4.24 6.29 4.92
CA TYR A 80 -3.82 7.09 6.06
C TYR A 80 -4.64 8.38 6.21
N SER A 81 -4.88 9.11 5.11
CA SER A 81 -5.56 10.42 5.14
C SER A 81 -7.05 10.39 4.78
N PHE A 82 -7.52 9.37 4.05
CA PHE A 82 -8.83 9.41 3.38
C PHE A 82 -9.69 8.17 3.60
N THR A 83 -9.27 7.23 4.45
CA THR A 83 -10.08 6.08 4.87
C THR A 83 -10.31 6.17 6.37
N ASN A 84 -11.58 6.24 6.77
CA ASN A 84 -12.01 6.22 8.17
C ASN A 84 -12.40 4.79 8.57
N GLU A 85 -11.87 4.29 9.67
CA GLU A 85 -12.06 2.90 10.12
C GLU A 85 -13.49 2.62 10.60
N GLU A 86 -14.18 3.61 11.16
CA GLU A 86 -15.58 3.49 11.60
C GLU A 86 -16.52 3.27 10.40
N ASP A 87 -16.27 3.98 9.30
CA ASP A 87 -17.02 3.81 8.04
C ASP A 87 -16.81 2.40 7.47
N ILE A 88 -15.57 1.88 7.52
CA ILE A 88 -15.25 0.52 7.09
C ILE A 88 -15.96 -0.51 7.97
N TYR A 89 -15.92 -0.32 9.29
CA TYR A 89 -16.58 -1.21 10.24
C TYR A 89 -18.09 -1.25 10.02
N TYR A 90 -18.71 -0.08 9.85
CA TYR A 90 -20.14 0.04 9.53
C TYR A 90 -20.50 -0.65 8.21
N LEU A 91 -19.69 -0.46 7.17
CA LEU A 91 -19.87 -1.16 5.90
C LEU A 91 -19.77 -2.68 6.08
N LEU A 92 -18.77 -3.17 6.81
CA LEU A 92 -18.59 -4.61 7.04
C LEU A 92 -19.78 -5.23 7.81
N GLN A 93 -20.34 -4.51 8.79
CA GLN A 93 -21.56 -4.91 9.47
C GLN A 93 -22.74 -5.02 8.49
N LYS A 94 -22.97 -4.02 7.64
CA LYS A 94 -24.02 -4.06 6.61
C LYS A 94 -23.83 -5.21 5.62
N LEU A 95 -22.60 -5.46 5.18
CA LEU A 95 -22.31 -6.54 4.24
C LEU A 95 -22.52 -7.92 4.87
N SER A 96 -22.41 -8.04 6.20
CA SER A 96 -22.56 -9.33 6.90
C SER A 96 -23.96 -9.96 6.73
N THR A 97 -24.99 -9.14 6.51
CA THR A 97 -26.37 -9.60 6.31
C THR A 97 -26.69 -9.94 4.85
N THR A 98 -25.75 -9.69 3.93
CA THR A 98 -25.95 -9.95 2.50
C THR A 98 -25.54 -11.36 2.10
N SER A 99 -26.25 -11.95 1.14
CA SER A 99 -25.90 -13.26 0.58
C SER A 99 -24.57 -13.25 -0.19
N LEU A 100 -24.19 -12.11 -0.77
CA LEU A 100 -22.99 -11.94 -1.60
C LEU A 100 -21.85 -11.21 -0.88
N LYS A 101 -21.72 -11.39 0.43
CA LYS A 101 -20.74 -10.68 1.29
C LYS A 101 -19.30 -10.71 0.78
N SER A 102 -18.84 -11.84 0.23
CA SER A 102 -17.47 -11.98 -0.28
C SER A 102 -17.21 -11.09 -1.50
N PHE A 103 -18.12 -11.16 -2.47
CA PHE A 103 -18.06 -10.33 -3.67
C PHE A 103 -18.13 -8.85 -3.33
N ALA A 104 -19.05 -8.46 -2.43
CA ALA A 104 -19.18 -7.07 -2.00
C ALA A 104 -17.91 -6.53 -1.32
N LYS A 105 -17.23 -7.33 -0.49
CA LYS A 105 -15.94 -6.97 0.11
C LYS A 105 -14.86 -6.77 -0.95
N GLN A 106 -14.74 -7.69 -1.91
CA GLN A 106 -13.76 -7.59 -2.99
C GLN A 106 -14.01 -6.37 -3.87
N LEU A 107 -15.28 -6.12 -4.22
CA LEU A 107 -15.68 -4.94 -4.99
C LEU A 107 -15.36 -3.64 -4.24
N PHE A 108 -15.62 -3.61 -2.93
CA PHE A 108 -15.26 -2.47 -2.09
C PHE A 108 -13.75 -2.23 -2.10
N MET A 109 -12.93 -3.27 -1.89
CA MET A 109 -11.47 -3.11 -1.87
C MET A 109 -10.92 -2.52 -3.18
N ILE A 110 -11.42 -2.99 -4.33
CA ILE A 110 -10.99 -2.48 -5.65
C ILE A 110 -11.44 -1.03 -5.84
N THR A 111 -12.69 -0.72 -5.53
CA THR A 111 -13.25 0.63 -5.72
C THR A 111 -12.66 1.66 -4.75
N GLU A 112 -12.30 1.24 -3.53
CA GLU A 112 -11.61 2.09 -2.57
C GLU A 112 -10.20 2.44 -3.05
N ASP A 113 -9.41 1.46 -3.50
CA ASP A 113 -8.07 1.74 -4.04
C ASP A 113 -8.14 2.67 -5.27
N LEU A 114 -9.13 2.51 -6.16
CA LEU A 114 -9.36 3.43 -7.29
C LEU A 114 -9.74 4.85 -6.82
N ARG A 115 -10.64 4.96 -5.84
CA ARG A 115 -11.04 6.26 -5.27
C ARG A 115 -9.85 6.98 -4.64
N LEU A 116 -9.01 6.25 -3.92
CA LEU A 116 -7.81 6.78 -3.27
C LEU A 116 -6.78 7.20 -4.31
N GLU A 117 -6.54 6.38 -5.32
CA GLU A 117 -5.62 6.69 -6.42
C GLU A 117 -5.97 8.03 -7.07
N GLU A 118 -7.24 8.26 -7.41
CA GLU A 118 -7.66 9.53 -8.02
C GLU A 118 -7.48 10.73 -7.09
N LYS A 119 -7.76 10.57 -5.79
CA LYS A 119 -7.47 11.62 -4.78
C LYS A 119 -5.97 11.91 -4.69
N ILE A 120 -5.14 10.87 -4.70
CA ILE A 120 -3.67 11.00 -4.62
C ILE A 120 -3.14 11.71 -5.86
N LYS A 121 -3.52 11.28 -7.08
CA LYS A 121 -3.08 11.89 -8.34
C LYS A 121 -3.42 13.39 -8.42
N ARG A 122 -4.56 13.80 -7.85
CA ARG A 122 -4.96 15.21 -7.77
C ARG A 122 -4.14 15.98 -6.74
N LYS A 123 -3.97 15.42 -5.54
CA LYS A 123 -3.24 16.08 -4.44
C LYS A 123 -1.72 16.13 -4.66
N ARG A 124 -1.16 15.12 -5.32
CA ARG A 124 0.28 14.97 -5.60
C ARG A 124 0.51 14.46 -7.03
N PRO A 125 0.54 15.34 -8.04
CA PRO A 125 0.69 14.95 -9.44
C PRO A 125 1.94 14.11 -9.76
N GLY A 126 3.01 14.24 -8.95
CA GLY A 126 4.24 13.45 -9.10
C GLY A 126 4.06 11.94 -8.90
N THR A 127 2.94 11.48 -8.32
CA THR A 127 2.67 10.05 -8.14
C THR A 127 2.09 9.38 -9.40
N LYS A 128 1.66 10.17 -10.39
CA LYS A 128 0.95 9.66 -11.58
C LYS A 128 1.77 8.63 -12.37
N SER A 129 3.08 8.81 -12.45
CA SER A 129 3.97 7.87 -13.16
C SER A 129 3.96 6.47 -12.55
N ALA A 130 3.97 6.38 -11.22
CA ALA A 130 3.92 5.10 -10.51
C ALA A 130 2.58 4.37 -10.74
N PHE A 131 1.47 5.10 -10.83
CA PHE A 131 0.16 4.54 -11.11
C PHE A 131 -0.07 4.16 -12.58
N LYS A 132 0.68 4.73 -13.52
CA LYS A 132 0.55 4.43 -14.96
C LYS A 132 1.20 3.11 -15.34
N ASP A 133 2.32 2.78 -14.69
CA ASP A 133 3.17 1.64 -15.06
C ASP A 133 2.83 0.35 -14.26
N ARG A 134 1.77 0.36 -13.44
CA ARG A 134 1.39 -0.74 -12.54
C ARG A 134 0.32 -1.67 -13.11
#